data_AF-A0A814THW5-F1
#
_entry.id   AF-A0A814THW5-F1
#
_cell.length_a   1.000
_cell.length_b   1.000
_cell.length_c   1.000
_cell.angle_alpha   90.00
_cell.angle_beta   90.00
_cell.angle_gamma   90.00
#
_symmetry.space_group_name_H-M   'P 1'
#
loop_
_entity.id
_entity.type
_entity.pdbx_description
1 polymer ?
#
loop_
_entity_poly.entity_id
_entity_poly.type
_entity_poly.pdbx_seq_one_letter_code
_entity_poly.pdbx_strand_id
1 'polypeptide(L)'
;MHYVGKYPTMHRLKVGHFTQKKRWEIIGLPILGKPHDLFSAVPILLFRQPDNLFNATEWPYEIINQQFFHIIHDTKRINVDGLDSLLIASSEGINWLYFNQNLTKWMIENIGDGEQKQQQIPFYGSGGIDLGRVGNDSFAYMPAIEPFHGNVISVYIKTMKNSLKQNQWKRYVLDVFGYPNENGESPSHHLICADFDKDGDDEFLVGLRGPSLTKGVYFYKPIDLSRGLFAKWKVSDESAARIAVADFDNDGLLDFATISYSVPGYYTEENPSIHIFYNRFAQKKPQAKKEIQAMKQNMDLLFKVSRPKKALQYEALPFITIDGIALSLEIVPPHSSRLVDKNTYIKVLSGFIMWTDSSRKSYQTINHSRTFFCERRTVTPLEIHSGNDRITTGSEGALLIVFKTLDDINGIHRIEDIKKVMIKNSLPEYYPEETRQLAFQFVRYDQYDTRPQFKDLEFYNLKGFRINFADNNEHLCYIQLWAAGQGVNAGVHNHATDSFCEIHVCIFNGSGQGGMHYLNSSKEVYDPLTTPDSAFEKLALPAFYEHGPLWDIDAQNKPVLRNDGTVVYPWHKWQSGIDRSVNQSFDVWMVFEFNSELSTLPTQMK
;
A
#
# COMPACT_ATOMS: atom_id res chain seq x y z
N MET A 1 -30.12 -10.36 -13.26
CA MET A 1 -29.63 -11.71 -12.93
C MET A 1 -29.83 -12.59 -14.17
N HIS A 2 -28.78 -13.25 -14.66
CA HIS A 2 -28.89 -14.21 -15.77
C HIS A 2 -28.79 -15.63 -15.23
N TYR A 3 -29.74 -16.48 -15.62
CA TYR A 3 -29.76 -17.87 -15.21
C TYR A 3 -28.70 -18.67 -15.96
N VAL A 4 -27.90 -19.46 -15.22
CA VAL A 4 -26.85 -20.31 -15.81
C VAL A 4 -27.40 -21.71 -16.11
N GLY A 5 -28.05 -22.35 -15.14
CA GLY A 5 -28.54 -23.72 -15.30
C GLY A 5 -28.95 -24.34 -13.95
N LYS A 6 -29.38 -25.60 -13.99
CA LYS A 6 -29.71 -26.40 -12.80
C LYS A 6 -29.23 -27.83 -12.95
N TYR A 7 -28.93 -28.45 -11.82
CA TYR A 7 -28.75 -29.89 -11.71
C TYR A 7 -29.15 -30.36 -10.31
N PRO A 8 -29.79 -31.53 -10.14
CA PRO A 8 -30.18 -32.03 -8.81
C PRO A 8 -28.99 -32.06 -7.84
N THR A 9 -29.24 -31.69 -6.59
CA THR A 9 -28.25 -31.73 -5.49
C THR A 9 -27.00 -30.86 -5.70
N MET A 10 -27.03 -29.87 -6.61
CA MET A 10 -25.97 -28.89 -6.79
C MET A 10 -25.56 -28.26 -5.44
N HIS A 11 -24.27 -28.29 -5.10
CA HIS A 11 -23.81 -27.97 -3.73
C HIS A 11 -22.58 -27.05 -3.68
N ARG A 12 -21.64 -27.18 -4.62
CA ARG A 12 -20.49 -26.28 -4.79
C ARG A 12 -20.31 -25.92 -6.24
N LEU A 13 -19.63 -24.81 -6.48
CA LEU A 13 -19.21 -24.39 -7.81
C LEU A 13 -17.89 -23.61 -7.76
N LYS A 14 -17.18 -23.57 -8.88
CA LYS A 14 -16.04 -22.67 -9.10
C LYS A 14 -16.12 -22.09 -10.50
N VAL A 15 -15.84 -20.78 -10.59
CA VAL A 15 -15.73 -20.05 -11.85
C VAL A 15 -14.26 -19.94 -12.23
N GLY A 16 -13.93 -20.12 -13.51
CA GLY A 16 -12.56 -20.07 -13.98
C GLY A 16 -12.42 -20.31 -15.48
N HIS A 17 -11.19 -20.64 -15.85
CA HIS A 17 -10.73 -20.94 -17.20
C HIS A 17 -10.13 -22.34 -17.22
N PHE A 18 -10.97 -23.38 -17.34
CA PHE A 18 -10.55 -24.76 -17.13
C PHE A 18 -10.14 -25.48 -18.40
N THR A 19 -10.76 -25.16 -19.54
CA THR A 19 -10.43 -25.74 -20.85
C THR A 19 -9.89 -24.70 -21.84
N GLN A 20 -10.12 -23.41 -21.56
CA GLN A 20 -9.72 -22.28 -22.41
C GLN A 20 -9.66 -20.97 -21.61
N LYS A 21 -9.05 -19.91 -22.18
CA LYS A 21 -8.76 -18.61 -21.51
C LYS A 21 -9.61 -17.40 -21.97
N LYS A 22 -10.50 -17.59 -22.94
CA LYS A 22 -11.26 -16.51 -23.62
C LYS A 22 -12.62 -16.23 -23.00
N ARG A 23 -13.30 -17.26 -22.50
CA ARG A 23 -14.67 -17.19 -21.97
C ARG A 23 -14.70 -17.77 -20.56
N TRP A 24 -15.66 -17.33 -19.74
CA TRP A 24 -15.85 -17.90 -18.42
C TRP A 24 -16.42 -19.32 -18.50
N GLU A 25 -15.98 -20.16 -17.58
CA GLU A 25 -16.49 -21.49 -17.37
C GLU A 25 -16.84 -21.68 -15.90
N ILE A 26 -17.81 -22.54 -15.63
CA ILE A 26 -18.25 -22.86 -14.27
C ILE A 26 -18.23 -24.37 -14.13
N ILE A 27 -17.41 -24.88 -13.20
CA ILE A 27 -17.53 -26.27 -12.78
C ILE A 27 -18.58 -26.34 -11.67
N GLY A 28 -19.66 -27.07 -11.93
CA GLY A 28 -20.72 -27.38 -10.96
C GLY A 28 -20.49 -28.74 -10.32
N LEU A 29 -20.62 -28.78 -8.99
CA LEU A 29 -20.33 -29.93 -8.14
C LEU A 29 -21.55 -30.21 -7.26
N PRO A 30 -22.42 -31.13 -7.67
CA PRO A 30 -23.43 -31.71 -6.80
C PRO A 30 -22.79 -32.43 -5.62
N ILE A 31 -23.49 -32.53 -4.49
CA ILE A 31 -23.00 -33.31 -3.35
C ILE A 31 -23.26 -34.80 -3.53
N LEU A 32 -24.43 -35.18 -4.09
CA LEU A 32 -24.83 -36.58 -4.25
C LEU A 32 -25.16 -36.88 -5.72
N GLY A 33 -25.05 -38.14 -6.14
CA GLY A 33 -25.50 -38.55 -7.47
C GLY A 33 -27.02 -38.47 -7.62
N LYS A 34 -27.75 -38.75 -6.53
CA LYS A 34 -29.22 -38.70 -6.43
C LYS A 34 -29.61 -38.25 -5.01
N PRO A 35 -30.81 -37.65 -4.82
CA PRO A 35 -31.30 -37.33 -3.48
C PRO A 35 -31.30 -38.56 -2.56
N HIS A 36 -30.76 -38.40 -1.35
CA HIS A 36 -30.66 -39.44 -0.31
C HIS A 36 -29.81 -40.68 -0.66
N ASP A 37 -28.95 -40.60 -1.69
CA ASP A 37 -28.07 -41.70 -2.11
C ASP A 37 -26.59 -41.34 -1.90
N LEU A 38 -25.99 -41.93 -0.87
CA LEU A 38 -24.58 -41.75 -0.52
C LEU A 38 -23.62 -42.60 -1.37
N PHE A 39 -24.14 -43.52 -2.21
CA PHE A 39 -23.34 -44.54 -2.89
C PHE A 39 -23.24 -44.33 -4.40
N SER A 40 -24.14 -43.56 -5.01
CA SER A 40 -24.04 -43.22 -6.44
C SER A 40 -22.95 -42.20 -6.70
N ALA A 41 -22.16 -42.45 -7.74
CA ALA A 41 -21.18 -41.50 -8.23
C ALA A 41 -21.83 -40.16 -8.63
N VAL A 42 -21.12 -39.08 -8.33
CA VAL A 42 -21.54 -37.69 -8.50
C VAL A 42 -21.10 -37.19 -9.88
N PRO A 43 -21.99 -36.55 -10.66
CA PRO A 43 -21.63 -35.92 -11.92
C PRO A 43 -20.94 -34.57 -11.69
N ILE A 44 -19.79 -34.35 -12.33
CA ILE A 44 -19.15 -33.04 -12.42
C ILE A 44 -19.55 -32.39 -13.73
N LEU A 45 -20.05 -31.16 -13.65
CA LEU A 45 -20.62 -30.42 -14.78
C LEU A 45 -19.70 -29.27 -15.16
N LEU A 46 -19.54 -29.00 -16.45
CA LEU A 46 -18.83 -27.82 -16.96
C LEU A 46 -19.79 -26.96 -17.78
N PHE A 47 -20.23 -25.84 -17.23
CA PHE A 47 -21.01 -24.82 -17.93
C PHE A 47 -20.07 -23.85 -18.64
N ARG A 48 -20.43 -23.43 -19.86
CA ARG A 48 -19.63 -22.49 -20.66
C ARG A 48 -20.41 -21.24 -20.97
N GLN A 49 -19.75 -20.09 -20.84
CA GLN A 49 -20.35 -18.81 -21.19
C GLN A 49 -20.74 -18.81 -22.68
N PRO A 50 -22.02 -18.51 -23.01
CA PRO A 50 -22.45 -18.36 -24.39
C PRO A 50 -21.93 -17.05 -24.99
N ASP A 51 -21.86 -16.97 -26.32
CA ASP A 51 -21.36 -15.77 -27.01
C ASP A 51 -22.22 -14.53 -26.75
N ASN A 52 -23.53 -14.70 -26.61
CA ASN A 52 -24.45 -13.64 -26.23
C ASN A 52 -25.07 -13.93 -24.85
N LEU A 53 -24.43 -13.39 -23.81
CA LEU A 53 -24.83 -13.60 -22.42
C LEU A 53 -26.24 -13.04 -22.11
N PHE A 54 -26.59 -11.88 -22.69
CA PHE A 54 -27.82 -11.18 -22.33
C PHE A 54 -29.09 -11.86 -22.88
N ASN A 55 -28.96 -12.58 -24.00
CA ASN A 55 -30.07 -13.27 -24.65
C ASN A 55 -30.10 -14.78 -24.36
N ALA A 56 -29.10 -15.33 -23.65
CA ALA A 56 -29.05 -16.74 -23.33
C ALA A 56 -30.07 -17.09 -22.24
N THR A 57 -30.88 -18.12 -22.50
CA THR A 57 -31.81 -18.68 -21.51
C THR A 57 -31.08 -19.50 -20.44
N GLU A 58 -30.03 -20.22 -20.84
CA GLU A 58 -29.13 -21.00 -19.98
C GLU A 58 -27.75 -21.12 -20.65
N TRP A 59 -26.74 -21.52 -19.88
CA TRP A 59 -25.41 -21.81 -20.39
C TRP A 59 -25.33 -23.26 -20.86
N PRO A 60 -24.74 -23.55 -22.03
CA PRO A 60 -24.47 -24.92 -22.44
C PRO A 60 -23.53 -25.58 -21.43
N TYR A 61 -23.80 -26.84 -21.12
CA TYR A 61 -22.97 -27.63 -20.22
C TYR A 61 -22.72 -29.05 -20.72
N GLU A 62 -21.66 -29.67 -20.20
CA GLU A 62 -21.38 -31.09 -20.38
C GLU A 62 -21.04 -31.75 -19.02
N ILE A 63 -21.22 -33.07 -18.93
CA ILE A 63 -20.77 -33.85 -17.78
C ILE A 63 -19.34 -34.32 -18.06
N ILE A 64 -18.38 -33.83 -17.30
CA ILE A 64 -16.94 -34.10 -17.48
C ILE A 64 -16.46 -35.32 -16.68
N ASN A 65 -17.21 -35.73 -15.66
CA ASN A 65 -17.02 -36.98 -14.92
C ASN A 65 -18.35 -37.42 -14.30
N GLN A 66 -18.62 -38.73 -14.22
CA GLN A 66 -19.80 -39.29 -13.50
C GLN A 66 -19.53 -40.70 -12.94
N GLN A 67 -18.26 -41.06 -12.75
CA GLN A 67 -17.90 -42.45 -12.44
C GLN A 67 -16.98 -42.56 -11.22
N PHE A 68 -16.36 -41.46 -10.81
CA PHE A 68 -15.26 -41.52 -9.84
C PHE A 68 -15.66 -41.01 -8.46
N PHE A 69 -16.28 -39.83 -8.39
CA PHE A 69 -16.45 -39.12 -7.12
C PHE A 69 -17.71 -39.51 -6.36
N HIS A 70 -17.63 -39.61 -5.03
CA HIS A 70 -18.79 -39.71 -4.13
C HIS A 70 -18.72 -38.61 -3.06
N ILE A 71 -19.86 -38.03 -2.69
CA ILE A 71 -19.99 -37.01 -1.63
C ILE A 71 -18.98 -35.86 -1.79
N ILE A 72 -19.16 -35.00 -2.80
CA ILE A 72 -18.30 -33.82 -2.99
C ILE A 72 -18.75 -32.70 -2.05
N HIS A 73 -17.91 -32.35 -1.09
CA HIS A 73 -18.26 -31.33 -0.09
C HIS A 73 -17.54 -30.00 -0.29
N ASP A 74 -16.31 -30.03 -0.79
CA ASP A 74 -15.52 -28.82 -1.00
C ASP A 74 -14.52 -28.91 -2.15
N THR A 75 -14.04 -27.75 -2.58
CA THR A 75 -13.04 -27.65 -3.63
C THR A 75 -12.23 -26.36 -3.54
N LYS A 76 -10.94 -26.47 -3.88
CA LYS A 76 -10.03 -25.34 -4.11
C LYS A 76 -9.69 -25.23 -5.59
N ARG A 77 -9.95 -24.05 -6.18
CA ARG A 77 -9.45 -23.71 -7.52
C ARG A 77 -7.98 -23.34 -7.42
N ILE A 78 -7.16 -23.95 -8.25
CA ILE A 78 -5.74 -23.65 -8.42
C ILE A 78 -5.44 -23.38 -9.90
N ASN A 79 -4.34 -22.71 -10.21
CA ASN A 79 -3.89 -22.52 -11.58
C ASN A 79 -2.54 -23.22 -11.75
N VAL A 80 -2.48 -24.17 -12.69
CA VAL A 80 -1.29 -24.95 -12.98
C VAL A 80 -1.14 -24.92 -14.50
N ASP A 81 0.05 -24.55 -14.98
CA ASP A 81 0.36 -24.45 -16.40
C ASP A 81 -0.59 -23.53 -17.20
N GLY A 82 -1.15 -22.53 -16.53
CA GLY A 82 -1.94 -21.47 -17.15
C GLY A 82 -3.42 -21.78 -17.36
N LEU A 83 -3.92 -22.97 -17.02
CA LEU A 83 -5.35 -23.22 -16.89
C LEU A 83 -5.72 -23.43 -15.42
N ASP A 84 -6.97 -23.09 -15.10
CA ASP A 84 -7.53 -23.41 -13.80
C ASP A 84 -7.82 -24.92 -13.72
N SER A 85 -7.63 -25.46 -12.52
CA SER A 85 -7.94 -26.84 -12.15
C SER A 85 -8.46 -26.88 -10.72
N LEU A 86 -8.95 -28.03 -10.27
CA LEU A 86 -9.59 -28.16 -8.97
C LEU A 86 -8.90 -29.22 -8.13
N LEU A 87 -8.61 -28.89 -6.88
CA LEU A 87 -8.52 -29.88 -5.81
C LEU A 87 -9.95 -30.12 -5.30
N ILE A 88 -10.35 -31.38 -5.21
CA ILE A 88 -11.70 -31.80 -4.83
C ILE A 88 -11.60 -32.65 -3.56
N ALA A 89 -12.32 -32.24 -2.52
CA ALA A 89 -12.51 -33.01 -1.30
C ALA A 89 -13.80 -33.83 -1.41
N SER A 90 -13.66 -35.15 -1.40
CA SER A 90 -14.75 -36.12 -1.55
C SER A 90 -14.50 -37.37 -0.69
N SER A 91 -15.38 -38.37 -0.81
CA SER A 91 -15.17 -39.68 -0.19
C SER A 91 -13.88 -40.38 -0.66
N GLU A 92 -13.39 -40.07 -1.86
CA GLU A 92 -12.10 -40.56 -2.39
C GLU A 92 -10.90 -39.77 -1.84
N GLY A 93 -11.10 -38.92 -0.83
CA GLY A 93 -10.07 -38.06 -0.25
C GLY A 93 -9.90 -36.76 -1.03
N ILE A 94 -8.65 -36.39 -1.31
CA ILE A 94 -8.29 -35.19 -2.08
C ILE A 94 -7.79 -35.63 -3.46
N ASN A 95 -8.42 -35.11 -4.51
CA ASN A 95 -8.04 -35.42 -5.89
C ASN A 95 -7.90 -34.14 -6.71
N TRP A 96 -6.88 -34.09 -7.58
CA TRP A 96 -6.63 -33.02 -8.54
C TRP A 96 -7.30 -33.35 -9.88
N LEU A 97 -8.35 -32.60 -10.21
CA LEU A 97 -9.05 -32.64 -11.48
C LEU A 97 -8.54 -31.51 -12.39
N TYR A 98 -7.96 -31.86 -13.53
CA TYR A 98 -7.43 -30.88 -14.49
C TYR A 98 -7.69 -31.30 -15.94
N PHE A 99 -7.70 -30.32 -16.85
CA PHE A 99 -7.80 -30.58 -18.28
C PHE A 99 -6.40 -30.64 -18.90
N ASN A 100 -6.01 -31.80 -19.40
CA ASN A 100 -4.76 -31.97 -20.11
C ASN A 100 -4.90 -31.46 -21.55
N GLN A 101 -4.26 -30.34 -21.86
CA GLN A 101 -4.37 -29.69 -23.18
C GLN A 101 -3.80 -30.54 -24.32
N ASN A 102 -2.73 -31.31 -24.07
CA ASN A 102 -2.10 -32.14 -25.09
C ASN A 102 -2.95 -33.36 -25.45
N LEU A 103 -3.61 -33.97 -24.45
CA LEU A 103 -4.48 -35.12 -24.64
C LEU A 103 -5.93 -34.73 -24.92
N THR A 104 -6.28 -33.45 -24.75
CA THR A 104 -7.65 -32.91 -24.82
C THR A 104 -8.63 -33.69 -23.94
N LYS A 105 -8.20 -34.07 -22.73
CA LYS A 105 -8.95 -34.93 -21.81
C LYS A 105 -8.85 -34.44 -20.37
N TRP A 106 -9.91 -34.68 -19.62
CA TRP A 106 -9.93 -34.52 -18.17
C TRP A 106 -9.13 -35.64 -17.51
N MET A 107 -8.28 -35.25 -16.56
CA MET A 107 -7.44 -36.13 -15.78
C MET A 107 -7.79 -35.98 -14.31
N ILE A 108 -7.69 -37.08 -13.57
CA ILE A 108 -7.85 -37.12 -12.12
C ILE A 108 -6.58 -37.74 -11.56
N GLU A 109 -5.90 -37.01 -10.68
CA GLU A 109 -4.75 -37.51 -9.93
C GLU A 109 -5.08 -37.46 -8.44
N ASN A 110 -4.98 -38.58 -7.74
CA ASN A 110 -5.18 -38.60 -6.29
C ASN A 110 -4.02 -37.88 -5.60
N ILE A 111 -4.31 -37.20 -4.48
CA ILE A 111 -3.33 -36.52 -3.62
C ILE A 111 -3.19 -37.29 -2.31
N GLY A 112 -4.32 -37.73 -1.75
CA GLY A 112 -4.34 -38.54 -0.55
C GLY A 112 -5.75 -38.99 -0.21
N ASP A 113 -5.84 -40.11 0.49
CA ASP A 113 -7.10 -40.86 0.66
C ASP A 113 -8.00 -40.34 1.80
N GLY A 114 -7.53 -39.40 2.63
CA GLY A 114 -8.29 -38.89 3.76
C GLY A 114 -8.51 -39.88 4.89
N GLU A 115 -9.60 -39.68 5.63
CA GLU A 115 -10.01 -40.57 6.71
C GLU A 115 -10.47 -41.92 6.16
N GLN A 116 -10.04 -43.01 6.80
CA GLN A 116 -10.30 -44.36 6.30
C GLN A 116 -11.75 -44.79 6.56
N LYS A 117 -12.29 -45.60 5.65
CA LYS A 117 -13.65 -46.12 5.77
C LYS A 117 -13.79 -47.05 6.98
N GLN A 118 -14.76 -46.74 7.85
CA GLN A 118 -15.10 -47.55 9.01
C GLN A 118 -16.46 -48.24 8.79
N GLN A 119 -16.68 -49.41 9.39
CA GLN A 119 -17.90 -50.20 9.12
C GLN A 119 -19.20 -49.52 9.59
N GLN A 120 -19.14 -48.69 10.64
CA GLN A 120 -20.31 -48.10 11.29
C GLN A 120 -20.50 -46.61 10.99
N ILE A 121 -19.56 -45.97 10.28
CA ILE A 121 -19.61 -44.54 9.95
C ILE A 121 -19.71 -44.41 8.42
N PRO A 122 -20.75 -43.75 7.89
CA PRO A 122 -20.98 -43.69 6.44
C PRO A 122 -19.96 -42.81 5.70
N PHE A 123 -19.33 -41.86 6.40
CA PHE A 123 -18.42 -40.88 5.82
C PHE A 123 -16.96 -41.29 5.99
N TYR A 124 -16.19 -41.08 4.92
CA TYR A 124 -14.76 -41.32 4.81
C TYR A 124 -14.16 -40.30 3.82
N GLY A 125 -12.85 -40.31 3.61
CA GLY A 125 -12.17 -39.36 2.73
C GLY A 125 -12.03 -37.97 3.36
N SER A 126 -12.34 -36.93 2.59
CA SER A 126 -12.15 -35.53 2.98
C SER A 126 -13.43 -34.71 2.72
N GLY A 127 -13.76 -33.84 3.68
CA GLY A 127 -14.88 -32.91 3.60
C GLY A 127 -14.48 -31.46 3.32
N GLY A 128 -13.23 -31.06 3.55
CA GLY A 128 -12.78 -29.68 3.34
C GLY A 128 -11.34 -29.64 2.85
N ILE A 129 -10.99 -28.66 2.03
CA ILE A 129 -9.64 -28.52 1.48
C ILE A 129 -9.30 -27.07 1.15
N ASP A 130 -8.07 -26.68 1.45
CA ASP A 130 -7.44 -25.48 0.92
C ASP A 130 -5.95 -25.74 0.68
N LEU A 131 -5.20 -24.70 0.34
CA LEU A 131 -3.81 -24.76 -0.07
C LEU A 131 -3.05 -23.60 0.56
N GLY A 132 -2.01 -23.92 1.32
CA GLY A 132 -1.14 -22.93 1.97
C GLY A 132 0.17 -22.72 1.23
N ARG A 133 0.51 -21.45 1.01
CA ARG A 133 1.83 -20.98 0.55
C ARG A 133 2.83 -20.95 1.71
N VAL A 134 4.10 -21.25 1.44
CA VAL A 134 5.22 -20.91 2.35
C VAL A 134 6.34 -20.31 1.51
N GLY A 135 6.70 -19.05 1.79
CA GLY A 135 7.58 -18.25 0.97
C GLY A 135 7.18 -18.23 -0.51
N ASN A 136 8.08 -18.66 -1.39
CA ASN A 136 7.85 -18.67 -2.84
C ASN A 136 7.09 -19.90 -3.36
N ASP A 137 6.68 -20.79 -2.47
CA ASP A 137 6.06 -22.05 -2.82
C ASP A 137 4.57 -22.01 -2.55
N SER A 138 3.79 -21.78 -3.61
CA SER A 138 2.33 -21.66 -3.55
C SER A 138 1.61 -22.95 -3.19
N PHE A 139 2.31 -24.10 -3.15
CA PHE A 139 1.74 -25.41 -2.87
C PHE A 139 2.51 -26.11 -1.75
N ALA A 140 2.85 -25.40 -0.67
CA ALA A 140 3.71 -25.94 0.38
C ALA A 140 3.02 -27.04 1.21
N TYR A 141 1.76 -26.82 1.56
CA TYR A 141 0.94 -27.77 2.30
C TYR A 141 -0.55 -27.62 1.96
N MET A 142 -1.36 -28.64 2.26
CA MET A 142 -2.82 -28.64 2.07
C MET A 142 -3.52 -29.07 3.36
N PRO A 143 -4.16 -28.16 4.10
CA PRO A 143 -4.98 -28.54 5.24
C PRO A 143 -6.32 -29.13 4.78
N ALA A 144 -6.79 -30.15 5.49
CA ALA A 144 -8.03 -30.84 5.18
C ALA A 144 -8.90 -31.06 6.43
N ILE A 145 -10.22 -31.00 6.22
CA ILE A 145 -11.22 -31.51 7.17
C ILE A 145 -11.60 -32.91 6.70
N GLU A 146 -11.61 -33.88 7.60
CA GLU A 146 -11.85 -35.27 7.26
C GLU A 146 -12.82 -35.94 8.25
N PRO A 147 -13.83 -36.69 7.79
CA PRO A 147 -14.41 -36.72 6.43
C PRO A 147 -15.48 -35.61 6.24
N PHE A 148 -16.56 -35.86 5.48
CA PHE A 148 -17.73 -34.96 5.39
C PHE A 148 -18.24 -34.58 6.78
N HIS A 149 -18.31 -33.27 7.05
CA HIS A 149 -18.60 -32.70 8.37
C HIS A 149 -17.80 -33.38 9.50
N GLY A 150 -16.52 -33.65 9.27
CA GLY A 150 -15.70 -34.46 10.17
C GLY A 150 -15.18 -33.74 11.42
N ASN A 151 -14.43 -34.49 12.23
CA ASN A 151 -13.72 -34.02 13.41
C ASN A 151 -12.20 -34.02 13.23
N VAL A 152 -11.67 -34.65 12.19
CA VAL A 152 -10.23 -34.76 11.98
C VAL A 152 -9.74 -33.59 11.15
N ILE A 153 -8.73 -32.88 11.67
CA ILE A 153 -7.97 -31.89 10.91
C ILE A 153 -6.62 -32.50 10.57
N SER A 154 -6.34 -32.58 9.28
CA SER A 154 -5.08 -33.10 8.76
C SER A 154 -4.39 -32.05 7.87
N VAL A 155 -3.11 -32.26 7.62
CA VAL A 155 -2.35 -31.54 6.60
C VAL A 155 -1.60 -32.55 5.72
N TYR A 156 -1.61 -32.30 4.43
CA TYR A 156 -0.78 -32.98 3.46
C TYR A 156 0.40 -32.08 3.16
N ILE A 157 1.61 -32.59 3.39
CA ILE A 157 2.84 -31.82 3.20
C ILE A 157 3.65 -32.49 2.11
N LYS A 158 4.16 -31.67 1.19
CA LYS A 158 4.90 -32.21 0.06
C LYS A 158 6.26 -32.75 0.49
N THR A 159 6.65 -33.90 -0.05
CA THR A 159 7.97 -34.52 0.13
C THR A 159 8.95 -34.10 -0.97
N MET A 160 8.45 -33.57 -2.09
CA MET A 160 9.24 -33.04 -3.21
C MET A 160 8.74 -31.65 -3.62
N LYS A 161 9.66 -30.74 -3.97
CA LYS A 161 9.28 -29.37 -4.31
C LYS A 161 8.63 -29.29 -5.70
N ASN A 162 7.53 -28.54 -5.80
CA ASN A 162 6.90 -28.06 -7.03
C ASN A 162 6.17 -29.13 -7.88
N SER A 163 5.58 -30.14 -7.25
CA SER A 163 4.69 -31.06 -7.96
C SER A 163 3.50 -31.49 -7.09
N LEU A 164 2.37 -31.66 -7.76
CA LEU A 164 1.06 -31.97 -7.17
C LEU A 164 0.74 -33.48 -7.19
N LYS A 165 1.69 -34.38 -7.46
CA LYS A 165 1.37 -35.80 -7.70
C LYS A 165 1.27 -36.64 -6.42
N GLN A 166 0.41 -37.68 -6.42
CA GLN A 166 0.07 -38.59 -5.31
C GLN A 166 1.24 -39.08 -4.44
N ASN A 167 2.40 -39.39 -5.03
CA ASN A 167 3.55 -39.95 -4.30
C ASN A 167 4.45 -38.89 -3.64
N GLN A 168 4.02 -37.64 -3.69
CA GLN A 168 4.79 -36.52 -3.18
C GLN A 168 4.13 -35.85 -1.99
N TRP A 169 3.08 -36.45 -1.41
CA TRP A 169 2.37 -35.87 -0.27
C TRP A 169 2.36 -36.85 0.90
N LYS A 170 2.60 -36.33 2.09
CA LYS A 170 2.52 -37.09 3.34
C LYS A 170 1.46 -36.46 4.24
N ARG A 171 0.48 -37.28 4.66
CA ARG A 171 -0.60 -36.89 5.58
C ARG A 171 -0.08 -36.86 7.02
N TYR A 172 -0.41 -35.79 7.73
CA TYR A 172 -0.23 -35.64 9.17
C TYR A 172 -1.58 -35.27 9.79
N VAL A 173 -2.02 -36.00 10.80
CA VAL A 173 -3.19 -35.61 11.60
C VAL A 173 -2.72 -34.60 12.64
N LEU A 174 -3.36 -33.43 12.67
CA LEU A 174 -3.08 -32.38 13.64
C LEU A 174 -3.99 -32.47 14.85
N ASP A 175 -5.29 -32.70 14.62
CA ASP A 175 -6.30 -32.67 15.67
C ASP A 175 -7.51 -33.57 15.38
N VAL A 176 -8.19 -33.98 16.45
CA VAL A 176 -9.44 -34.73 16.42
C VAL A 176 -10.44 -34.09 17.40
N PHE A 177 -11.45 -33.40 16.86
CA PHE A 177 -12.43 -32.62 17.63
C PHE A 177 -13.67 -33.43 18.03
N GLY A 178 -13.58 -34.11 19.17
CA GLY A 178 -14.70 -34.87 19.73
C GLY A 178 -14.98 -36.17 18.96
N TYR A 179 -16.15 -36.76 19.18
CA TYR A 179 -16.59 -37.98 18.48
C TYR A 179 -17.75 -37.66 17.54
N PRO A 180 -17.88 -38.39 16.41
CA PRO A 180 -19.04 -38.29 15.55
C PRO A 180 -20.36 -38.58 16.30
N ASN A 181 -21.42 -37.88 15.92
CA ASN A 181 -22.77 -38.15 16.39
C ASN A 181 -23.32 -39.46 15.76
N GLU A 182 -24.57 -39.81 16.08
CA GLU A 182 -25.25 -40.99 15.55
C GLU A 182 -25.38 -41.06 14.03
N ASN A 183 -25.27 -39.93 13.33
CA ASN A 183 -25.26 -39.85 11.87
C ASN A 183 -23.84 -39.92 11.28
N GLY A 184 -22.81 -40.04 12.11
CA GLY A 184 -21.41 -40.05 11.69
C GLY A 184 -20.82 -38.66 11.44
N GLU A 185 -21.45 -37.60 11.94
CA GLU A 185 -21.09 -36.21 11.68
C GLU A 185 -20.50 -35.52 12.91
N SER A 186 -19.79 -34.44 12.67
CA SER A 186 -18.93 -33.74 13.61
C SER A 186 -18.91 -32.23 13.32
N PRO A 187 -18.22 -31.42 14.14
CA PRO A 187 -18.40 -29.97 14.09
C PRO A 187 -17.63 -29.26 12.96
N SER A 188 -16.65 -29.85 12.29
CA SER A 188 -15.83 -29.09 11.32
C SER A 188 -16.58 -28.93 9.99
N HIS A 189 -16.57 -27.72 9.41
CA HIS A 189 -17.32 -27.49 8.16
C HIS A 189 -16.52 -26.79 7.05
N HIS A 190 -15.66 -25.83 7.40
CA HIS A 190 -14.90 -25.06 6.41
C HIS A 190 -13.52 -24.72 6.96
N LEU A 191 -12.55 -24.65 6.07
CA LEU A 191 -11.22 -24.13 6.37
C LEU A 191 -10.78 -23.18 5.26
N ILE A 192 -9.82 -22.31 5.57
CA ILE A 192 -9.25 -21.36 4.60
C ILE A 192 -7.81 -21.04 4.96
N CYS A 193 -6.94 -21.01 3.96
CA CYS A 193 -5.55 -20.55 4.07
C CYS A 193 -5.42 -19.07 3.73
N ALA A 194 -4.63 -18.34 4.53
CA ALA A 194 -4.24 -16.97 4.23
C ALA A 194 -3.03 -16.54 5.08
N ASP A 195 -2.29 -15.54 4.62
CA ASP A 195 -1.15 -14.93 5.33
C ASP A 195 -1.66 -13.88 6.34
N PHE A 196 -2.01 -14.32 7.56
CA PHE A 196 -2.68 -13.48 8.55
C PHE A 196 -1.68 -12.59 9.31
N ASP A 197 -0.41 -12.97 9.45
CA ASP A 197 0.62 -12.12 10.06
C ASP A 197 1.59 -11.46 9.07
N LYS A 198 1.33 -11.63 7.77
CA LYS A 198 2.04 -10.97 6.67
C LYS A 198 3.51 -11.35 6.62
N ASP A 199 3.82 -12.57 7.01
CA ASP A 199 5.18 -13.05 7.14
C ASP A 199 5.69 -13.81 5.91
N GLY A 200 4.81 -13.97 4.91
CA GLY A 200 5.04 -14.65 3.64
C GLY A 200 4.49 -16.08 3.59
N ASP A 201 4.15 -16.64 4.74
CA ASP A 201 3.63 -17.99 4.90
C ASP A 201 2.13 -17.92 5.20
N ASP A 202 1.33 -18.75 4.54
CA ASP A 202 -0.08 -18.84 4.87
C ASP A 202 -0.21 -19.62 6.18
N GLU A 203 -1.06 -19.10 7.07
CA GLU A 203 -1.72 -19.87 8.11
C GLU A 203 -3.02 -20.45 7.58
N PHE A 204 -3.75 -21.18 8.43
CA PHE A 204 -5.11 -21.55 8.10
C PHE A 204 -6.06 -21.47 9.30
N LEU A 205 -7.32 -21.14 8.98
CA LEU A 205 -8.43 -21.16 9.92
C LEU A 205 -9.29 -22.40 9.71
N VAL A 206 -9.81 -22.98 10.79
CA VAL A 206 -10.81 -24.06 10.79
C VAL A 206 -12.06 -23.56 11.51
N GLY A 207 -13.20 -23.58 10.82
CA GLY A 207 -14.51 -23.23 11.35
C GLY A 207 -15.28 -24.45 11.84
N LEU A 208 -15.67 -24.42 13.11
CA LEU A 208 -16.45 -25.46 13.78
C LEU A 208 -17.87 -24.96 14.09
N ARG A 209 -18.86 -25.65 13.55
CA ARG A 209 -20.28 -25.24 13.57
C ARG A 209 -21.00 -25.39 14.92
N GLY A 210 -20.52 -26.23 15.82
CA GLY A 210 -21.23 -26.59 17.07
C GLY A 210 -22.07 -27.86 16.93
N PRO A 211 -22.75 -28.33 18.00
CA PRO A 211 -22.90 -27.73 19.34
C PRO A 211 -21.77 -28.08 20.33
N SER A 212 -20.68 -28.71 19.86
CA SER A 212 -19.53 -29.12 20.68
C SER A 212 -18.93 -27.97 21.51
N LEU A 213 -18.30 -28.28 22.66
CA LEU A 213 -17.44 -27.34 23.41
C LEU A 213 -16.29 -26.76 22.57
N THR A 214 -15.98 -27.43 21.45
CA THR A 214 -14.99 -27.02 20.47
C THR A 214 -15.58 -26.12 19.37
N LYS A 215 -16.82 -25.65 19.50
CA LYS A 215 -17.43 -24.64 18.60
C LYS A 215 -16.54 -23.40 18.55
N GLY A 216 -16.38 -22.81 17.36
CA GLY A 216 -15.50 -21.66 17.20
C GLY A 216 -14.69 -21.66 15.92
N VAL A 217 -13.69 -20.79 15.89
CA VAL A 217 -12.65 -20.75 14.85
C VAL A 217 -11.29 -21.02 15.48
N TYR A 218 -10.52 -21.92 14.87
CA TYR A 218 -9.16 -22.24 15.29
C TYR A 218 -8.17 -21.80 14.22
N PHE A 219 -7.10 -21.14 14.66
CA PHE A 219 -6.00 -20.65 13.85
C PHE A 219 -4.80 -21.58 13.99
N TYR A 220 -4.20 -21.95 12.87
CA TYR A 220 -3.04 -22.83 12.80
C TYR A 220 -1.90 -22.17 12.05
N LYS A 221 -0.75 -22.02 12.70
CA LYS A 221 0.48 -21.48 12.08
C LYS A 221 1.51 -22.58 11.82
N PRO A 222 2.04 -22.71 10.59
CA PRO A 222 3.12 -23.65 10.32
C PRO A 222 4.37 -23.25 11.11
N ILE A 223 4.96 -24.21 11.84
CA ILE A 223 6.21 -24.01 12.59
C ILE A 223 7.35 -24.79 11.94
N ASP A 224 7.09 -26.04 11.56
CA ASP A 224 8.02 -26.89 10.82
C ASP A 224 7.24 -27.87 9.94
N LEU A 225 7.08 -27.51 8.66
CA LEU A 225 6.37 -28.35 7.69
C LEU A 225 7.05 -29.73 7.51
N SER A 226 8.38 -29.81 7.58
CA SER A 226 9.07 -31.10 7.35
C SER A 226 8.65 -32.18 8.35
N ARG A 227 8.22 -31.75 9.54
CA ARG A 227 7.75 -32.59 10.63
C ARG A 227 6.24 -32.55 10.85
N GLY A 228 5.50 -31.76 10.06
CA GLY A 228 4.06 -31.56 10.26
C GLY A 228 3.71 -30.83 11.55
N LEU A 229 4.56 -29.91 12.01
CA LEU A 229 4.35 -29.16 13.24
C LEU A 229 3.67 -27.82 12.97
N PHE A 230 2.53 -27.63 13.63
CA PHE A 230 1.74 -26.41 13.61
C PHE A 230 1.45 -25.96 15.04
N ALA A 231 1.50 -24.65 15.28
CA ALA A 231 0.98 -24.05 16.50
C ALA A 231 -0.51 -23.75 16.30
N LYS A 232 -1.32 -23.84 17.36
CA LYS A 232 -2.78 -23.70 17.31
C LYS A 232 -3.31 -22.80 18.41
N TRP A 233 -4.28 -21.95 18.06
CA TRP A 233 -5.02 -21.11 18.99
C TRP A 233 -6.51 -21.08 18.62
N LYS A 234 -7.37 -20.88 19.62
CA LYS A 234 -8.79 -20.58 19.38
C LYS A 234 -8.94 -19.07 19.26
N VAL A 235 -9.53 -18.59 18.17
CA VAL A 235 -9.65 -17.16 17.85
C VAL A 235 -11.10 -16.66 17.86
N SER A 236 -12.06 -17.57 18.00
CA SER A 236 -13.48 -17.25 18.21
C SER A 236 -14.18 -18.43 18.89
N ASP A 237 -15.18 -18.14 19.73
CA ASP A 237 -16.09 -19.13 20.34
C ASP A 237 -17.43 -19.25 19.57
N GLU A 238 -17.63 -18.43 18.54
CA GLU A 238 -18.87 -18.38 17.78
C GLU A 238 -18.98 -19.52 16.75
N SER A 239 -20.22 -19.96 16.48
CA SER A 239 -20.47 -20.95 15.41
C SER A 239 -19.92 -20.44 14.07
N ALA A 240 -19.18 -21.30 13.36
CA ALA A 240 -18.60 -20.95 12.07
C ALA A 240 -18.91 -22.03 11.02
N ALA A 241 -19.92 -21.78 10.18
CA ALA A 241 -20.22 -22.58 9.00
C ALA A 241 -19.29 -22.27 7.84
N ARG A 242 -18.97 -20.99 7.63
CA ARG A 242 -18.11 -20.56 6.55
C ARG A 242 -17.27 -19.40 7.00
N ILE A 243 -16.07 -19.30 6.43
CA ILE A 243 -15.11 -18.25 6.72
C ILE A 243 -14.84 -17.49 5.43
N ALA A 244 -14.90 -16.17 5.49
CA ALA A 244 -14.41 -15.26 4.47
C ALA A 244 -13.25 -14.45 5.04
N VAL A 245 -12.24 -14.18 4.23
CA VAL A 245 -11.01 -13.49 4.65
C VAL A 245 -10.83 -12.27 3.75
N ALA A 246 -10.60 -11.12 4.37
CA ALA A 246 -10.31 -9.85 3.72
C ALA A 246 -9.71 -8.91 4.78
N ASP A 247 -9.07 -7.83 4.34
CA ASP A 247 -8.74 -6.71 5.23
C ASP A 247 -10.01 -5.87 5.42
N PHE A 248 -10.79 -6.15 6.47
CA PHE A 248 -12.12 -5.55 6.69
C PHE A 248 -12.03 -4.18 7.37
N ASP A 249 -10.93 -3.89 8.05
CA ASP A 249 -10.66 -2.61 8.71
C ASP A 249 -9.53 -1.77 8.10
N ASN A 250 -8.93 -2.25 7.02
CA ASN A 250 -7.87 -1.59 6.24
C ASN A 250 -6.55 -1.39 7.02
N ASP A 251 -6.25 -2.25 8.01
CA ASP A 251 -5.01 -2.20 8.79
C ASP A 251 -3.80 -2.87 8.10
N GLY A 252 -4.04 -3.49 6.93
CA GLY A 252 -3.06 -4.16 6.11
C GLY A 252 -2.77 -5.60 6.50
N LEU A 253 -3.47 -6.16 7.49
CA LEU A 253 -3.58 -7.58 7.81
C LEU A 253 -4.91 -8.15 7.32
N LEU A 254 -4.96 -9.46 7.18
CA LEU A 254 -6.20 -10.14 6.85
C LEU A 254 -7.01 -10.38 8.13
N ASP A 255 -8.25 -9.92 8.13
CA ASP A 255 -9.29 -10.25 9.09
C ASP A 255 -10.10 -11.46 8.62
N PHE A 256 -11.03 -11.93 9.43
CA PHE A 256 -11.98 -12.95 9.00
C PHE A 256 -13.41 -12.66 9.43
N ALA A 257 -14.36 -13.06 8.58
CA ALA A 257 -15.78 -13.02 8.85
C ALA A 257 -16.35 -14.44 8.85
N THR A 258 -17.32 -14.70 9.72
CA THR A 258 -18.02 -15.98 9.79
C THR A 258 -19.53 -15.80 9.74
N ILE A 259 -20.21 -16.88 9.36
CA ILE A 259 -21.66 -17.03 9.54
C ILE A 259 -21.93 -18.28 10.36
N SER A 260 -22.85 -18.18 11.33
CA SER A 260 -23.28 -19.32 12.14
C SER A 260 -23.89 -20.42 11.26
N TYR A 261 -23.74 -21.67 11.69
CA TYR A 261 -24.42 -22.79 11.03
C TYR A 261 -25.83 -22.94 11.58
N SER A 262 -26.83 -22.63 10.78
CA SER A 262 -28.23 -22.82 11.18
C SER A 262 -29.08 -23.25 10.00
N VAL A 263 -29.33 -24.55 9.92
CA VAL A 263 -30.06 -25.24 8.86
C VAL A 263 -31.20 -26.06 9.49
N PRO A 264 -32.46 -25.62 9.34
CA PRO A 264 -33.62 -26.33 9.87
C PRO A 264 -33.67 -27.79 9.39
N GLY A 265 -33.98 -28.70 10.31
CA GLY A 265 -34.02 -30.14 10.03
C GLY A 265 -32.64 -30.82 10.02
N TYR A 266 -31.58 -30.09 10.37
CA TYR A 266 -30.22 -30.63 10.41
C TYR A 266 -29.44 -30.19 11.67
N TYR A 267 -29.00 -28.93 11.74
CA TYR A 267 -28.42 -28.33 12.95
C TYR A 267 -28.74 -26.85 12.98
N THR A 268 -29.28 -26.36 14.09
CA THR A 268 -29.72 -24.97 14.25
C THR A 268 -28.97 -24.34 15.41
N GLU A 269 -28.10 -23.38 15.13
CA GLU A 269 -27.54 -22.50 16.17
C GLU A 269 -28.67 -21.66 16.79
N GLU A 270 -28.65 -21.49 18.11
CA GLU A 270 -29.70 -20.79 18.88
C GLU A 270 -29.86 -19.32 18.44
N ASN A 271 -28.74 -18.62 18.22
CA ASN A 271 -28.70 -17.21 17.81
C ASN A 271 -27.80 -17.05 16.57
N PRO A 272 -28.30 -17.37 15.36
CA PRO A 272 -27.48 -17.33 14.17
C PRO A 272 -27.18 -15.89 13.73
N SER A 273 -25.90 -15.60 13.49
CA SER A 273 -25.38 -14.27 13.19
C SER A 273 -24.24 -14.31 12.18
N ILE A 274 -23.91 -13.14 11.64
CA ILE A 274 -22.69 -12.90 10.89
C ILE A 274 -21.75 -12.11 11.80
N HIS A 275 -20.51 -12.55 11.92
CA HIS A 275 -19.49 -11.90 12.72
C HIS A 275 -18.31 -11.48 11.86
N ILE A 276 -17.67 -10.37 12.22
CA ILE A 276 -16.37 -9.95 11.71
C ILE A 276 -15.41 -9.94 12.90
N PHE A 277 -14.26 -10.57 12.74
CA PHE A 277 -13.20 -10.66 13.74
C PHE A 277 -11.96 -9.99 13.19
N TYR A 278 -11.61 -8.86 13.80
CA TYR A 278 -10.40 -8.14 13.45
C TYR A 278 -9.16 -8.89 13.94
N ASN A 279 -8.16 -9.03 13.09
CA ASN A 279 -6.97 -9.78 13.38
C ASN A 279 -6.05 -9.00 14.34
N ARG A 280 -6.27 -9.25 15.62
CA ARG A 280 -5.45 -8.74 16.73
C ARG A 280 -4.62 -9.82 17.42
N PHE A 281 -4.73 -11.06 16.95
CA PHE A 281 -4.11 -12.23 17.57
C PHE A 281 -2.85 -12.69 16.83
N ALA A 282 -2.76 -12.47 15.51
CA ALA A 282 -1.57 -12.84 14.74
C ALA A 282 -0.45 -11.82 15.01
N GLN A 283 0.67 -12.29 15.56
CA GLN A 283 1.82 -11.42 15.82
C GLN A 283 2.51 -11.11 14.50
N LYS A 284 2.42 -9.86 14.02
CA LYS A 284 3.24 -9.37 12.90
C LYS A 284 4.68 -9.81 13.13
N LYS A 285 5.33 -10.46 12.14
CA LYS A 285 6.81 -10.48 12.13
C LYS A 285 7.25 -9.04 12.38
N PRO A 286 8.18 -8.78 13.33
CA PRO A 286 8.61 -7.42 13.62
C PRO A 286 8.95 -6.75 12.30
N GLN A 287 8.13 -5.74 11.96
CA GLN A 287 8.21 -5.05 10.68
C GLN A 287 9.66 -4.62 10.48
N ALA A 288 10.21 -4.82 9.29
CA ALA A 288 11.49 -4.23 8.92
C ALA A 288 11.48 -2.77 9.39
N LYS A 289 12.51 -2.38 10.15
CA LYS A 289 12.61 -1.07 10.79
C LYS A 289 12.22 0.01 9.77
N LYS A 290 11.13 0.75 10.03
CA LYS A 290 10.73 1.87 9.17
C LYS A 290 11.85 2.88 9.09
N GLU A 291 12.13 3.32 7.88
CA GLU A 291 13.07 4.40 7.59
C GLU A 291 12.46 5.76 7.91
N ILE A 292 11.13 5.87 7.91
CA ILE A 292 10.40 7.10 8.22
C ILE A 292 9.37 6.84 9.32
N GLN A 293 9.47 7.60 10.41
CA GLN A 293 8.45 7.66 11.45
C GLN A 293 7.90 9.08 11.51
N ALA A 294 6.61 9.21 11.79
CA ALA A 294 5.94 10.49 11.93
C ALA A 294 5.15 10.50 13.24
N MET A 295 5.18 11.62 13.95
CA MET A 295 4.49 11.79 15.22
C MET A 295 4.12 13.25 15.42
N LYS A 296 3.04 13.49 16.17
CA LYS A 296 2.67 14.83 16.61
C LYS A 296 3.70 15.37 17.60
N GLN A 297 4.15 16.59 17.38
CA GLN A 297 4.91 17.38 18.34
C GLN A 297 4.28 18.77 18.43
N ASN A 298 3.50 19.01 19.48
CA ASN A 298 2.65 20.20 19.60
C ASN A 298 1.68 20.31 18.41
N MET A 299 1.80 21.36 17.61
CA MET A 299 1.02 21.59 16.38
C MET A 299 1.80 21.18 15.10
N ASP A 300 3.05 20.71 15.25
CA ASP A 300 3.87 20.23 14.16
C ASP A 300 3.75 18.71 14.00
N LEU A 301 3.95 18.25 12.77
CA LEU A 301 4.27 16.88 12.41
C LEU A 301 5.79 16.70 12.39
N LEU A 302 6.30 15.91 13.33
CA LEU A 302 7.71 15.56 13.43
C LEU A 302 7.99 14.26 12.68
N PHE A 303 8.88 14.32 11.70
CA PHE A 303 9.46 13.17 11.04
C PHE A 303 10.79 12.79 11.67
N LYS A 304 10.95 11.49 11.96
CA LYS A 304 12.23 10.85 12.26
C LYS A 304 12.62 10.00 11.07
N VAL A 305 13.70 10.38 10.40
CA VAL A 305 14.16 9.71 9.18
C VAL A 305 15.51 9.06 9.40
N SER A 306 15.71 7.86 8.86
CA SER A 306 17.05 7.31 8.71
C SER A 306 17.91 8.21 7.84
N ARG A 307 19.23 8.16 8.04
CA ARG A 307 20.17 8.79 7.09
C ARG A 307 20.11 8.03 5.78
N PRO A 308 19.93 8.69 4.61
CA PRO A 308 19.82 7.99 3.32
C PRO A 308 20.97 7.03 3.03
N LYS A 309 22.20 7.40 3.40
CA LYS A 309 23.40 6.55 3.29
C LYS A 309 23.31 5.21 4.05
N LYS A 310 22.50 5.15 5.10
CA LYS A 310 22.30 3.97 5.97
C LYS A 310 20.93 3.30 5.76
N ALA A 311 20.09 3.85 4.90
CA ALA A 311 18.78 3.27 4.62
C ALA A 311 18.96 1.91 3.95
N LEU A 312 18.18 0.93 4.40
CA LEU A 312 18.20 -0.45 3.92
C LEU A 312 17.16 -0.67 2.83
N GLN A 313 16.10 0.15 2.81
CA GLN A 313 14.99 0.01 1.89
C GLN A 313 14.44 1.36 1.44
N TYR A 314 13.82 1.36 0.26
CA TYR A 314 13.02 2.49 -0.18
C TYR A 314 11.75 2.59 0.66
N GLU A 315 11.41 3.80 1.08
CA GLU A 315 10.17 4.09 1.80
C GLU A 315 9.61 5.43 1.36
N ALA A 316 8.30 5.47 1.15
CA ALA A 316 7.56 6.67 0.81
C ALA A 316 6.42 6.86 1.81
N LEU A 317 6.39 8.02 2.45
CA LEU A 317 5.36 8.39 3.40
C LEU A 317 4.57 9.60 2.88
N PRO A 318 3.34 9.41 2.37
CA PRO A 318 2.45 10.54 2.12
C PRO A 318 2.12 11.25 3.43
N PHE A 319 2.12 12.59 3.44
CA PHE A 319 1.90 13.35 4.66
C PHE A 319 0.93 14.53 4.52
N ILE A 320 0.87 15.17 3.36
CA ILE A 320 -0.09 16.25 3.12
C ILE A 320 -0.56 16.24 1.67
N THR A 321 -1.80 16.63 1.44
CA THR A 321 -2.33 16.97 0.13
C THR A 321 -2.79 18.42 0.15
N ILE A 322 -2.35 19.18 -0.85
CA ILE A 322 -2.67 20.60 -1.00
C ILE A 322 -3.29 20.75 -2.37
N ASP A 323 -4.61 20.95 -2.39
CA ASP A 323 -5.39 21.26 -3.58
C ASP A 323 -5.11 20.33 -4.77
N GLY A 324 -5.16 19.02 -4.51
CA GLY A 324 -4.90 17.97 -5.51
C GLY A 324 -3.44 17.62 -5.74
N ILE A 325 -2.50 18.32 -5.11
CA ILE A 325 -1.07 18.00 -5.13
C ILE A 325 -0.74 17.16 -3.90
N ALA A 326 -0.42 15.89 -4.11
CA ALA A 326 -0.05 14.97 -3.03
C ALA A 326 1.45 15.06 -2.75
N LEU A 327 1.83 15.31 -1.50
CA LEU A 327 3.21 15.38 -1.05
C LEU A 327 3.57 14.13 -0.24
N SER A 328 4.71 13.54 -0.57
CA SER A 328 5.35 12.45 0.19
C SER A 328 6.77 12.80 0.59
N LEU A 329 7.17 12.32 1.78
CA LEU A 329 8.56 12.24 2.20
C LEU A 329 9.09 10.87 1.77
N GLU A 330 10.10 10.83 0.93
CA GLU A 330 10.65 9.57 0.40
C GLU A 330 12.13 9.42 0.74
N ILE A 331 12.54 8.22 1.14
CA ILE A 331 13.94 7.84 1.29
C ILE A 331 14.31 6.82 0.21
N VAL A 332 15.38 7.09 -0.52
CA VAL A 332 15.92 6.20 -1.55
C VAL A 332 17.31 5.74 -1.10
N PRO A 333 17.52 4.43 -0.84
CA PRO A 333 18.81 3.90 -0.38
C PRO A 333 19.95 4.15 -1.35
N PRO A 334 21.20 3.89 -0.95
CA PRO A 334 22.33 3.93 -1.87
C PRO A 334 22.15 2.99 -3.04
N HIS A 335 22.68 3.38 -4.21
CA HIS A 335 22.71 2.55 -5.42
C HIS A 335 21.35 1.98 -5.84
N SER A 336 20.28 2.70 -5.53
CA SER A 336 18.91 2.29 -5.80
C SER A 336 18.28 3.14 -6.89
N SER A 337 17.11 2.73 -7.36
CA SER A 337 16.36 3.49 -8.36
C SER A 337 14.89 3.57 -8.03
N ARG A 338 14.26 4.67 -8.43
CA ARG A 338 12.85 4.98 -8.20
C ARG A 338 12.21 5.46 -9.49
N LEU A 339 11.05 4.89 -9.83
CA LEU A 339 10.28 5.29 -11.01
C LEU A 339 9.82 6.74 -10.87
N VAL A 340 9.83 7.51 -11.94
CA VAL A 340 9.28 8.86 -12.05
C VAL A 340 8.39 8.92 -13.30
N ASP A 341 7.44 9.84 -13.32
CA ASP A 341 6.67 10.13 -14.53
C ASP A 341 6.52 11.65 -14.71
N LYS A 342 5.84 12.07 -15.78
CA LYS A 342 5.60 13.48 -16.12
C LYS A 342 4.89 14.31 -15.05
N ASN A 343 4.25 13.67 -14.06
CA ASN A 343 3.52 14.34 -12.97
C ASN A 343 4.33 14.34 -11.66
N THR A 344 5.63 14.02 -11.73
CA THR A 344 6.51 13.90 -10.56
C THR A 344 7.47 15.09 -10.50
N TYR A 345 7.40 15.85 -9.40
CA TYR A 345 8.34 16.94 -9.09
C TYR A 345 9.08 16.61 -7.80
N ILE A 346 10.39 16.86 -7.77
CA ILE A 346 11.24 16.38 -6.67
C ILE A 346 12.10 17.51 -6.12
N LYS A 347 11.91 17.79 -4.83
CA LYS A 347 12.83 18.58 -4.00
C LYS A 347 13.70 17.65 -3.18
N VAL A 348 15.02 17.72 -3.36
CA VAL A 348 15.97 16.93 -2.56
C VAL A 348 16.21 17.65 -1.22
N LEU A 349 16.25 16.89 -0.13
CA LEU A 349 16.55 17.36 1.22
C LEU A 349 17.93 16.91 1.73
N SER A 350 18.40 15.74 1.26
CA SER A 350 19.71 15.20 1.61
C SER A 350 20.18 14.22 0.53
N GLY A 351 21.49 14.12 0.32
CA GLY A 351 22.07 13.29 -0.74
C GLY A 351 21.90 13.90 -2.13
N PHE A 352 21.81 13.04 -3.14
CA PHE A 352 21.59 13.46 -4.52
C PHE A 352 20.94 12.36 -5.36
N ILE A 353 20.26 12.79 -6.43
CA ILE A 353 19.64 11.93 -7.43
C ILE A 353 20.26 12.19 -8.80
N MET A 354 20.24 11.20 -9.67
CA MET A 354 20.73 11.26 -11.04
C MET A 354 19.71 10.64 -12.00
N TRP A 355 19.63 11.19 -13.21
CA TRP A 355 18.82 10.64 -14.30
C TRP A 355 19.44 10.99 -15.66
N THR A 356 18.95 10.34 -16.71
CA THR A 356 19.44 10.55 -18.07
C THR A 356 18.29 10.99 -18.96
N ASP A 357 18.48 12.07 -19.73
CA ASP A 357 17.56 12.42 -20.81
C ASP A 357 17.92 11.63 -22.08
N SER A 358 16.90 11.12 -22.77
CA SER A 358 17.01 10.54 -24.11
C SER A 358 16.33 11.47 -25.12
N SER A 359 17.04 12.53 -25.48
CA SER A 359 16.67 13.41 -26.60
C SER A 359 16.42 12.58 -27.87
N ARG A 360 15.17 12.59 -28.39
CA ARG A 360 14.82 11.92 -29.67
C ARG A 360 15.53 12.53 -30.89
N LYS A 361 16.21 13.68 -30.76
CA LYS A 361 16.80 14.44 -31.88
C LYS A 361 18.32 14.36 -31.97
N SER A 362 19.00 13.88 -30.92
CA SER A 362 20.45 13.72 -30.90
C SER A 362 20.78 12.46 -30.11
N TYR A 363 21.54 11.53 -30.67
CA TYR A 363 22.04 10.30 -30.00
C TYR A 363 23.02 10.61 -28.83
N GLN A 364 22.84 11.70 -28.11
CA GLN A 364 23.59 12.10 -26.92
C GLN A 364 22.71 11.91 -25.69
N THR A 365 23.15 11.04 -24.79
CA THR A 365 22.59 10.89 -23.46
C THR A 365 23.10 12.03 -22.59
N ILE A 366 22.20 12.88 -22.10
CA ILE A 366 22.55 13.95 -21.16
C ILE A 366 22.31 13.42 -19.75
N ASN A 367 23.37 13.40 -18.93
CA ASN A 367 23.28 13.04 -17.53
C ASN A 367 22.93 14.29 -16.72
N HIS A 368 21.91 14.17 -15.89
CA HIS A 368 21.50 15.21 -14.96
C HIS A 368 21.68 14.72 -13.52
N SER A 369 21.90 15.66 -12.61
CA SER A 369 21.89 15.39 -11.19
C SER A 369 21.20 16.51 -10.43
N ARG A 370 20.66 16.20 -9.26
CA ARG A 370 20.08 17.18 -8.33
C ARG A 370 20.45 16.82 -6.91
N THR A 371 20.77 17.85 -6.14
CA THR A 371 21.05 17.77 -4.70
C THR A 371 20.15 18.77 -3.96
N PHE A 372 20.36 18.94 -2.66
CA PHE A 372 19.50 19.76 -1.81
C PHE A 372 19.59 21.27 -2.11
N PHE A 373 20.57 21.75 -2.87
CA PHE A 373 20.65 23.13 -3.35
C PHE A 373 21.00 23.17 -4.84
N CYS A 374 20.34 24.04 -5.61
CA CYS A 374 20.80 24.41 -6.95
C CYS A 374 21.82 25.57 -6.88
N GLU A 375 22.30 26.02 -8.05
CA GLU A 375 23.31 27.08 -8.13
C GLU A 375 22.85 28.38 -7.47
N ARG A 376 23.77 29.07 -6.80
CA ARG A 376 23.52 30.34 -6.08
C ARG A 376 22.76 31.33 -6.96
N ARG A 377 21.67 31.90 -6.44
CA ARG A 377 20.84 32.92 -7.11
C ARG A 377 20.31 32.49 -8.50
N THR A 378 20.19 31.18 -8.75
CA THR A 378 19.53 30.64 -9.95
C THR A 378 18.16 30.06 -9.61
N VAL A 379 17.39 29.67 -10.63
CA VAL A 379 16.14 28.90 -10.48
C VAL A 379 16.25 27.59 -11.25
N THR A 380 15.65 26.53 -10.71
CA THR A 380 15.69 25.19 -11.33
C THR A 380 14.31 24.54 -11.22
N PRO A 381 13.79 23.94 -12.31
CA PRO A 381 12.52 23.21 -12.26
C PRO A 381 12.64 21.99 -11.35
N LEU A 382 11.57 21.67 -10.64
CA LEU A 382 11.48 20.45 -9.84
C LEU A 382 11.12 19.22 -10.69
N GLU A 383 10.59 19.43 -11.89
CA GLU A 383 10.26 18.36 -12.83
C GLU A 383 11.48 17.51 -13.18
N ILE A 384 11.25 16.21 -13.39
CA ILE A 384 12.28 15.26 -13.81
C ILE A 384 11.89 14.67 -15.16
N HIS A 385 12.58 15.08 -16.22
CA HIS A 385 12.49 14.46 -17.53
C HIS A 385 13.52 13.33 -17.64
N SER A 386 13.10 12.12 -17.30
CA SER A 386 13.96 10.94 -17.42
C SER A 386 13.57 10.12 -18.64
N GLY A 387 14.55 9.82 -19.49
CA GLY A 387 14.39 9.06 -20.72
C GLY A 387 14.00 7.58 -20.53
N ASN A 388 14.09 7.08 -19.30
CA ASN A 388 13.69 5.73 -18.92
C ASN A 388 12.73 5.72 -17.72
N ASP A 389 12.09 6.86 -17.43
CA ASP A 389 11.12 7.03 -16.34
C ASP A 389 11.70 6.66 -14.96
N ARG A 390 13.01 6.90 -14.74
CA ARG A 390 13.68 6.60 -13.46
C ARG A 390 14.65 7.68 -13.00
N ILE A 391 14.77 7.80 -11.68
CA ILE A 391 15.93 8.40 -11.01
C ILE A 391 16.74 7.30 -10.32
N THR A 392 18.02 7.58 -10.09
CA THR A 392 18.98 6.72 -9.40
C THR A 392 19.72 7.49 -8.33
N THR A 393 20.23 6.80 -7.32
CA THR A 393 21.06 7.36 -6.25
C THR A 393 22.49 6.81 -6.30
N GLY A 394 23.45 7.61 -5.85
CA GLY A 394 24.83 7.17 -5.62
C GLY A 394 25.01 6.48 -4.26
N SER A 395 26.23 6.53 -3.72
CA SER A 395 26.57 5.93 -2.41
C SER A 395 25.89 6.61 -1.22
N GLU A 396 25.44 7.86 -1.38
CA GLU A 396 24.85 8.65 -0.29
C GLU A 396 23.34 8.40 -0.13
N GLY A 397 22.69 7.71 -1.08
CA GLY A 397 21.23 7.68 -1.14
C GLY A 397 20.62 9.07 -1.37
N ALA A 398 19.31 9.20 -1.15
CA ALA A 398 18.64 10.50 -1.13
C ALA A 398 17.43 10.53 -0.18
N LEU A 399 17.18 11.70 0.42
CA LEU A 399 15.92 12.05 1.10
C LEU A 399 15.22 13.12 0.27
N LEU A 400 13.93 12.92 -0.03
CA LEU A 400 13.19 13.69 -1.01
C LEU A 400 11.85 14.16 -0.43
N ILE A 401 11.41 15.36 -0.82
CA ILE A 401 9.98 15.67 -0.92
C ILE A 401 9.58 15.49 -2.37
N VAL A 402 8.57 14.64 -2.58
CA VAL A 402 7.97 14.42 -3.88
C VAL A 402 6.61 15.09 -3.91
N PHE A 403 6.37 15.85 -4.97
CA PHE A 403 5.07 16.42 -5.30
C PHE A 403 4.51 15.62 -6.46
N LYS A 404 3.29 15.11 -6.27
CA LYS A 404 2.57 14.34 -7.27
C LYS A 404 1.29 15.08 -7.65
N THR A 405 1.16 15.44 -8.92
CA THR A 405 -0.10 15.99 -9.45
C THR A 405 -0.99 14.88 -9.98
N LEU A 406 -2.31 15.00 -9.76
CA LEU A 406 -3.30 14.03 -10.26
C LEU A 406 -3.52 14.18 -11.77
N ASP A 407 -3.43 15.41 -12.30
CA ASP A 407 -3.59 15.77 -13.71
C ASP A 407 -2.35 16.53 -14.24
N ASP A 408 -2.29 16.78 -15.55
CA ASP A 408 -1.25 17.63 -16.17
C ASP A 408 -1.26 19.04 -15.55
N ILE A 409 -0.07 19.61 -15.28
CA ILE A 409 0.13 20.93 -14.62
C ILE A 409 -0.67 22.06 -15.28
N ASN A 410 -0.95 21.95 -16.58
CA ASN A 410 -1.72 22.92 -17.34
C ASN A 410 -3.17 23.13 -16.82
N GLY A 411 -3.64 22.25 -15.93
CA GLY A 411 -4.94 22.34 -15.26
C GLY A 411 -4.92 22.89 -13.82
N ILE A 412 -3.77 23.30 -13.28
CA ILE A 412 -3.73 23.90 -11.94
C ILE A 412 -4.43 25.26 -11.99
N HIS A 413 -5.55 25.35 -11.30
CA HIS A 413 -6.37 26.55 -11.28
C HIS A 413 -5.70 27.64 -10.43
N ARG A 414 -5.99 28.90 -10.77
CA ARG A 414 -5.54 30.05 -10.00
C ARG A 414 -6.23 30.04 -8.64
N ILE A 415 -5.46 30.21 -7.56
CA ILE A 415 -6.02 30.34 -6.21
C ILE A 415 -6.48 31.79 -6.05
N GLU A 416 -7.79 32.03 -6.08
CA GLU A 416 -8.37 33.37 -5.88
C GLU A 416 -8.70 33.68 -4.42
N ASP A 417 -8.84 32.65 -3.58
CA ASP A 417 -9.17 32.75 -2.16
C ASP A 417 -8.40 31.66 -1.39
N ILE A 418 -7.44 32.08 -0.58
CA ILE A 418 -6.58 31.17 0.17
C ILE A 418 -7.36 30.28 1.14
N LYS A 419 -8.53 30.72 1.61
CA LYS A 419 -9.37 29.94 2.55
C LYS A 419 -10.05 28.75 1.88
N LYS A 420 -10.10 28.72 0.55
CA LYS A 420 -10.67 27.61 -0.24
C LYS A 420 -9.64 26.56 -0.61
N VAL A 421 -8.35 26.79 -0.35
CA VAL A 421 -7.31 25.79 -0.60
C VAL A 421 -7.56 24.58 0.29
N MET A 422 -7.80 23.44 -0.36
CA MET A 422 -8.08 22.19 0.34
C MET A 422 -6.78 21.59 0.86
N ILE A 423 -6.66 21.51 2.19
CA ILE A 423 -5.48 20.95 2.85
C ILE A 423 -5.90 19.73 3.66
N LYS A 424 -5.29 18.59 3.35
CA LYS A 424 -5.59 17.32 4.02
C LYS A 424 -4.31 16.70 4.57
N ASN A 425 -4.33 16.31 5.84
CA ASN A 425 -3.33 15.41 6.40
C ASN A 425 -3.48 14.02 5.75
N SER A 426 -2.43 13.56 5.09
CA SER A 426 -2.46 12.34 4.26
C SER A 426 -1.70 11.18 4.90
N LEU A 427 -1.43 11.26 6.21
CA LEU A 427 -0.79 10.15 6.93
C LEU A 427 -1.65 8.88 6.88
N PRO A 428 -1.05 7.71 6.58
CA PRO A 428 -1.74 6.43 6.56
C PRO A 428 -2.37 6.04 7.90
N GLU A 429 -3.44 5.24 7.86
CA GLU A 429 -4.27 4.87 9.02
C GLU A 429 -3.51 4.20 10.17
N TYR A 430 -2.37 3.55 9.86
CA TYR A 430 -1.51 2.94 10.87
C TYR A 430 -0.76 3.95 11.76
N TYR A 431 -0.86 5.26 11.53
CA TYR A 431 -0.39 6.29 12.48
C TYR A 431 -1.45 6.60 13.55
N PRO A 432 -1.02 6.99 14.76
CA PRO A 432 -1.94 7.38 15.83
C PRO A 432 -2.95 8.43 15.36
N GLU A 433 -4.20 8.27 15.79
CA GLU A 433 -5.31 9.16 15.42
C GLU A 433 -4.98 10.63 15.72
N GLU A 434 -4.37 10.91 16.88
CA GLU A 434 -3.94 12.26 17.26
C GLU A 434 -2.95 12.92 16.28
N THR A 435 -2.15 12.12 15.59
CA THR A 435 -1.19 12.59 14.58
C THR A 435 -1.89 12.78 13.23
N ARG A 436 -2.82 11.88 12.87
CA ARG A 436 -3.64 12.00 11.66
C ARG A 436 -4.67 13.13 11.72
N GLN A 437 -5.10 13.51 12.92
CA GLN A 437 -6.04 14.61 13.16
C GLN A 437 -5.37 15.99 13.27
N LEU A 438 -4.04 16.08 13.14
CA LEU A 438 -3.38 17.39 13.00
C LEU A 438 -3.97 18.13 11.79
N ALA A 439 -4.58 19.27 12.05
CA ALA A 439 -5.16 20.15 11.05
C ALA A 439 -4.13 21.20 10.64
N PHE A 440 -3.95 21.34 9.33
CA PHE A 440 -3.07 22.34 8.73
C PHE A 440 -3.92 23.35 7.97
N GLN A 441 -3.73 24.63 8.26
CA GLN A 441 -4.48 25.72 7.63
C GLN A 441 -3.61 26.96 7.49
N PHE A 442 -3.91 27.76 6.46
CA PHE A 442 -3.31 29.08 6.30
C PHE A 442 -3.92 30.06 7.31
N VAL A 443 -3.06 30.70 8.10
CA VAL A 443 -3.43 31.72 9.08
C VAL A 443 -2.84 33.06 8.64
N ARG A 444 -3.63 34.14 8.71
CA ARG A 444 -3.18 35.47 8.29
C ARG A 444 -2.01 35.92 9.17
N TYR A 445 -0.94 36.40 8.56
CA TYR A 445 0.34 36.59 9.23
C TYR A 445 0.31 37.67 10.31
N ASP A 446 -0.59 38.65 10.19
CA ASP A 446 -0.78 39.69 11.21
C ASP A 446 -1.35 39.18 12.54
N GLN A 447 -1.78 37.92 12.61
CA GLN A 447 -2.09 37.22 13.86
C GLN A 447 -0.82 36.75 14.60
N TYR A 448 0.30 36.63 13.90
CA TYR A 448 1.61 36.30 14.47
C TYR A 448 2.48 37.53 14.66
N ASP A 449 2.41 38.50 13.74
CA ASP A 449 3.21 39.73 13.76
C ASP A 449 2.33 40.97 13.56
N THR A 450 2.16 41.74 14.61
CA THR A 450 1.26 42.90 14.64
C THR A 450 1.89 44.18 14.10
N ARG A 451 3.10 44.14 13.51
CA ARG A 451 3.74 45.32 12.92
C ARG A 451 2.84 45.91 11.82
N PRO A 452 2.73 47.25 11.73
CA PRO A 452 1.79 47.91 10.80
C PRO A 452 1.92 47.48 9.34
N GLN A 453 3.13 47.10 8.92
CA GLN A 453 3.43 46.67 7.55
C GLN A 453 2.75 45.36 7.13
N PHE A 454 2.32 44.51 8.07
CA PHE A 454 1.65 43.23 7.76
C PHE A 454 0.14 43.27 8.00
N LYS A 455 -0.35 44.31 8.67
CA LYS A 455 -1.73 44.44 9.06
C LYS A 455 -2.65 44.44 7.83
N ASP A 456 -3.67 43.58 7.87
CA ASP A 456 -4.69 43.47 6.83
C ASP A 456 -4.14 43.16 5.41
N LEU A 457 -2.94 42.59 5.33
CA LEU A 457 -2.43 42.03 4.09
C LEU A 457 -3.00 40.63 3.83
N GLU A 458 -3.20 40.31 2.56
CA GLU A 458 -3.46 38.97 2.07
C GLU A 458 -2.16 38.13 2.12
N PHE A 459 -1.57 38.04 3.31
CA PHE A 459 -0.33 37.33 3.58
C PHE A 459 -0.57 36.30 4.68
N TYR A 460 -0.26 35.04 4.39
CA TYR A 460 -0.64 33.89 5.21
C TYR A 460 0.52 32.94 5.41
N ASN A 461 0.49 32.23 6.53
CA ASN A 461 1.46 31.21 6.89
C ASN A 461 0.76 29.93 7.34
N LEU A 462 1.35 28.80 6.99
CA LEU A 462 0.98 27.47 7.45
C LEU A 462 2.25 26.78 7.95
N LYS A 463 2.31 26.55 9.26
CA LYS A 463 3.40 25.87 9.95
C LYS A 463 3.11 24.39 10.08
N GLY A 464 4.12 23.54 10.21
CA GLY A 464 3.84 22.21 10.76
C GLY A 464 4.71 21.04 10.39
N PHE A 465 5.90 21.17 9.81
CA PHE A 465 6.66 19.98 9.40
C PHE A 465 8.11 20.07 9.85
N ARG A 466 8.53 19.19 10.76
CA ARG A 466 9.91 19.13 11.25
C ARG A 466 10.53 17.80 10.84
N ILE A 467 11.75 17.82 10.31
CA ILE A 467 12.47 16.62 9.91
C ILE A 467 13.77 16.52 10.71
N ASN A 468 13.91 15.43 11.46
CA ASN A 468 15.11 15.12 12.23
C ASN A 468 15.64 13.73 11.87
N PHE A 469 16.95 13.53 11.96
CA PHE A 469 17.53 12.20 11.80
C PHE A 469 17.19 11.32 13.00
N ALA A 470 16.81 10.08 12.73
CA ALA A 470 16.34 9.12 13.72
C ALA A 470 17.47 8.60 14.64
N ASP A 471 18.72 8.66 14.20
CA ASP A 471 19.86 8.11 14.94
C ASP A 471 20.33 8.99 16.11
N ASN A 472 20.26 10.30 15.98
CA ASN A 472 20.72 11.25 17.01
C ASN A 472 19.75 12.41 17.28
N ASN A 473 18.57 12.41 16.67
CA ASN A 473 17.60 13.52 16.74
C ASN A 473 18.13 14.87 16.21
N GLU A 474 19.20 14.86 15.41
CA GLU A 474 19.73 16.06 14.77
C GLU A 474 18.68 16.66 13.83
N HIS A 475 18.46 17.97 13.96
CA HIS A 475 17.56 18.69 13.10
C HIS A 475 18.15 18.79 11.69
N LEU A 476 17.38 18.35 10.68
CA LEU A 476 17.75 18.48 9.28
C LEU A 476 17.11 19.73 8.67
N CYS A 477 15.79 19.81 8.73
CA CYS A 477 15.02 20.84 8.05
C CYS A 477 13.69 21.09 8.77
N TYR A 478 13.29 22.36 8.86
CA TYR A 478 11.90 22.74 9.14
C TYR A 478 11.23 23.17 7.84
N ILE A 479 9.99 22.77 7.65
CA ILE A 479 9.21 23.08 6.45
C ILE A 479 7.92 23.75 6.87
N GLN A 480 7.64 24.88 6.22
CA GLN A 480 6.39 25.62 6.34
C GLN A 480 5.97 26.15 4.98
N LEU A 481 4.73 26.62 4.89
CA LEU A 481 4.18 27.19 3.68
C LEU A 481 3.72 28.62 3.92
N TRP A 482 3.75 29.39 2.85
CA TRP A 482 3.30 30.77 2.84
C TRP A 482 2.45 31.04 1.62
N ALA A 483 1.58 32.02 1.75
CA ALA A 483 0.78 32.50 0.64
C ALA A 483 0.70 34.02 0.64
N ALA A 484 0.78 34.62 -0.54
CA ALA A 484 0.75 36.06 -0.74
C ALA A 484 -0.17 36.41 -1.91
N GLY A 485 -1.19 37.22 -1.64
CA GLY A 485 -2.06 37.80 -2.66
C GLY A 485 -1.30 38.76 -3.57
N GLN A 486 -1.96 39.21 -4.64
CA GLN A 486 -1.32 40.05 -5.66
C GLN A 486 -0.65 41.29 -5.08
N GLY A 487 0.60 41.54 -5.49
CA GLY A 487 1.39 42.73 -5.09
C GLY A 487 1.88 42.73 -3.63
N VAL A 488 1.54 41.72 -2.83
CA VAL A 488 1.95 41.64 -1.43
C VAL A 488 3.47 41.50 -1.31
N ASN A 489 4.05 42.31 -0.42
CA ASN A 489 5.44 42.22 0.02
C ASN A 489 5.48 41.42 1.33
N ALA A 490 6.16 40.27 1.34
CA ALA A 490 6.26 39.39 2.52
C ALA A 490 7.15 39.95 3.65
N GLY A 491 7.70 41.16 3.49
CA GLY A 491 8.55 41.85 4.45
C GLY A 491 10.03 41.66 4.15
N VAL A 492 10.78 42.77 4.14
CA VAL A 492 12.24 42.74 3.93
C VAL A 492 12.95 42.34 5.23
N HIS A 493 13.77 41.31 5.17
CA HIS A 493 14.48 40.74 6.32
C HIS A 493 15.82 40.10 5.91
N ASN A 494 16.60 39.65 6.89
CA ASN A 494 17.95 39.09 6.67
C ASN A 494 18.36 37.98 7.68
N HIS A 495 17.38 37.40 8.39
CA HIS A 495 17.57 36.30 9.36
C HIS A 495 18.67 36.55 10.40
N ALA A 496 18.76 37.77 10.93
CA ALA A 496 19.75 38.10 11.96
C ALA A 496 19.41 37.57 13.36
N THR A 497 18.21 37.01 13.56
CA THR A 497 17.75 36.50 14.87
C THR A 497 17.72 34.98 14.97
N ASP A 498 17.69 34.28 13.83
CA ASP A 498 17.51 32.84 13.75
C ASP A 498 18.44 32.27 12.66
N SER A 499 19.11 31.15 12.94
CA SER A 499 20.14 30.60 12.04
C SER A 499 19.63 29.39 11.26
N PHE A 500 19.43 29.56 9.96
CA PHE A 500 19.10 28.48 9.02
C PHE A 500 19.47 28.88 7.57
N CYS A 501 19.55 27.88 6.70
CA CYS A 501 19.70 28.04 5.25
C CYS A 501 18.35 27.81 4.58
N GLU A 502 17.69 28.85 4.07
CA GLU A 502 16.35 28.72 3.50
C GLU A 502 16.33 28.61 1.98
N ILE A 503 15.51 27.69 1.49
CA ILE A 503 15.20 27.55 0.06
C ILE A 503 13.69 27.55 -0.10
N HIS A 504 13.21 28.26 -1.11
CA HIS A 504 11.80 28.27 -1.45
C HIS A 504 11.51 27.40 -2.67
N VAL A 505 10.40 26.67 -2.59
CA VAL A 505 9.74 25.99 -3.72
C VAL A 505 8.41 26.67 -3.95
N CYS A 506 8.22 27.26 -5.12
CA CYS A 506 6.90 27.76 -5.50
C CYS A 506 6.00 26.59 -5.92
N ILE A 507 4.81 26.47 -5.34
CA ILE A 507 3.80 25.49 -5.76
C ILE A 507 2.81 26.15 -6.72
N PHE A 508 2.37 27.37 -6.39
CA PHE A 508 1.47 28.17 -7.21
C PHE A 508 2.08 29.58 -7.35
N ASN A 509 2.16 30.10 -8.58
CA ASN A 509 2.56 31.48 -8.83
C ASN A 509 1.38 32.20 -9.49
N GLY A 510 0.65 33.00 -8.72
CA GLY A 510 -0.66 33.52 -9.11
C GLY A 510 -0.61 34.46 -10.32
N SER A 511 0.47 35.23 -10.43
CA SER A 511 0.70 36.18 -11.53
C SER A 511 1.69 35.68 -12.59
N GLY A 512 2.38 34.58 -12.31
CA GLY A 512 3.56 34.13 -13.07
C GLY A 512 4.81 34.99 -12.87
N GLN A 513 4.74 36.05 -12.05
CA GLN A 513 5.84 37.00 -11.81
C GLN A 513 6.30 37.06 -10.35
N GLY A 514 5.65 36.33 -9.45
CA GLY A 514 6.06 36.26 -8.04
C GLY A 514 7.43 35.62 -7.87
N GLY A 515 8.15 36.00 -6.82
CA GLY A 515 9.44 35.38 -6.51
C GLY A 515 10.27 36.13 -5.48
N MET A 516 11.57 35.80 -5.42
CA MET A 516 12.51 36.35 -4.45
C MET A 516 13.10 37.67 -4.95
N HIS A 517 13.10 38.68 -4.10
CA HIS A 517 13.79 39.95 -4.31
C HIS A 517 14.91 40.08 -3.28
N TYR A 518 16.11 40.46 -3.70
CA TYR A 518 17.26 40.56 -2.78
C TYR A 518 18.20 41.71 -3.16
N LEU A 519 18.86 42.28 -2.15
CA LEU A 519 19.95 43.22 -2.34
C LEU A 519 21.22 42.49 -2.79
N ASN A 520 22.04 43.13 -3.63
CA ASN A 520 23.16 42.45 -4.29
C ASN A 520 24.25 42.00 -3.30
N SER A 521 24.40 42.71 -2.18
CA SER A 521 25.40 42.47 -1.15
C SER A 521 24.80 42.41 0.25
N SER A 522 25.31 41.48 1.08
CA SER A 522 24.97 41.38 2.51
C SER A 522 25.47 42.54 3.36
N LYS A 523 26.36 43.38 2.80
CA LYS A 523 26.89 44.57 3.45
C LYS A 523 26.03 45.81 3.22
N GLU A 524 25.04 45.74 2.32
CA GLU A 524 24.15 46.86 2.05
C GLU A 524 23.20 47.09 3.23
N VAL A 525 22.98 48.36 3.57
CA VAL A 525 22.04 48.77 4.62
C VAL A 525 20.68 48.94 3.98
N TYR A 526 19.69 48.25 4.53
CA TYR A 526 18.28 48.47 4.18
C TYR A 526 17.70 49.51 5.13
N ASP A 527 17.04 50.50 4.55
CA ASP A 527 16.18 51.45 5.23
C ASP A 527 14.83 51.48 4.52
N PRO A 528 13.72 51.11 5.19
CA PRO A 528 12.40 51.04 4.59
C PRO A 528 11.89 52.39 4.06
N LEU A 529 12.46 53.52 4.50
CA LEU A 529 12.06 54.86 4.05
C LEU A 529 12.81 55.31 2.80
N THR A 530 14.02 54.80 2.57
CA THR A 530 14.94 55.34 1.55
C THR A 530 15.39 54.32 0.51
N THR A 531 15.23 53.02 0.77
CA THR A 531 15.62 51.96 -0.17
C THR A 531 14.49 51.70 -1.15
N PRO A 532 14.62 52.06 -2.44
CA PRO A 532 13.55 51.84 -3.42
C PRO A 532 13.46 50.36 -3.81
N ASP A 533 12.28 49.91 -4.24
CA ASP A 533 12.08 48.54 -4.75
C ASP A 533 12.98 48.21 -5.96
N SER A 534 13.42 49.22 -6.72
CA SER A 534 14.36 49.06 -7.84
C SER A 534 15.78 48.71 -7.42
N ALA A 535 16.12 48.83 -6.13
CA ALA A 535 17.43 48.42 -5.61
C ALA A 535 17.55 46.89 -5.47
N PHE A 536 16.43 46.17 -5.49
CA PHE A 536 16.42 44.72 -5.38
C PHE A 536 16.57 44.05 -6.75
N GLU A 537 17.47 43.09 -6.83
CA GLU A 537 17.47 42.10 -7.91
C GLU A 537 16.24 41.22 -7.78
N LYS A 538 15.69 40.80 -8.93
CA LYS A 538 14.46 40.02 -9.00
C LYS A 538 14.76 38.62 -9.51
N LEU A 539 14.32 37.62 -8.76
CA LEU A 539 14.39 36.22 -9.11
C LEU A 539 12.98 35.65 -9.11
N ALA A 540 12.30 35.79 -10.26
CA ALA A 540 10.97 35.21 -10.46
C ALA A 540 11.04 33.68 -10.29
N LEU A 541 10.08 33.11 -9.56
CA LEU A 541 10.08 31.69 -9.22
C LEU A 541 8.79 31.03 -9.73
N PRO A 542 8.80 30.43 -10.94
CA PRO A 542 7.61 29.79 -11.49
C PRO A 542 7.11 28.61 -10.63
N ALA A 543 5.86 28.21 -10.85
CA ALA A 543 5.29 27.04 -10.19
C ALA A 543 6.13 25.76 -10.44
N PHE A 544 6.38 24.99 -9.38
CA PHE A 544 7.29 23.85 -9.33
C PHE A 544 8.75 24.17 -9.67
N TYR A 545 9.23 25.35 -9.29
CA TYR A 545 10.66 25.68 -9.32
C TYR A 545 11.17 25.93 -7.89
N GLU A 546 12.43 25.61 -7.68
CA GLU A 546 13.21 26.06 -6.53
C GLU A 546 14.24 27.11 -6.94
N HIS A 547 14.58 28.01 -6.02
CA HIS A 547 15.72 28.91 -6.20
C HIS A 547 16.95 28.40 -5.45
N GLY A 548 18.13 28.86 -5.85
CA GLY A 548 19.37 28.55 -5.16
C GLY A 548 19.67 29.51 -4.02
N PRO A 549 20.72 29.24 -3.23
CA PRO A 549 21.08 30.04 -2.07
C PRO A 549 21.13 31.55 -2.34
N LEU A 550 20.51 32.34 -1.44
CA LEU A 550 20.65 33.80 -1.43
C LEU A 550 21.69 34.29 -0.41
N TRP A 551 21.94 33.49 0.63
CA TRP A 551 22.94 33.78 1.66
C TRP A 551 24.37 33.85 1.09
N ASP A 552 25.28 34.35 1.92
CA ASP A 552 26.69 34.39 1.59
C ASP A 552 27.36 33.04 1.84
N ILE A 553 28.22 32.65 0.91
CA ILE A 553 28.89 31.36 0.89
C ILE A 553 30.40 31.61 0.86
N ASP A 554 31.14 30.87 1.68
CA ASP A 554 32.59 30.97 1.74
C ASP A 554 33.30 30.17 0.63
N ALA A 555 34.63 30.23 0.60
CA ALA A 555 35.44 29.52 -0.40
C ALA A 555 35.39 27.99 -0.25
N GLN A 556 34.84 27.46 0.84
CA GLN A 556 34.64 26.04 1.11
C GLN A 556 33.17 25.63 0.88
N ASN A 557 32.38 26.48 0.21
CA ASN A 557 30.98 26.24 -0.09
C ASN A 557 30.08 26.16 1.16
N LYS A 558 30.51 26.70 2.31
CA LYS A 558 29.71 26.73 3.54
C LYS A 558 28.99 28.07 3.70
N PRO A 559 27.85 28.10 4.43
CA PRO A 559 27.21 29.36 4.79
C PRO A 559 28.15 30.23 5.63
N VAL A 560 28.28 31.50 5.27
CA VAL A 560 29.00 32.49 6.09
C VAL A 560 28.15 32.79 7.32
N LEU A 561 28.77 32.75 8.50
CA LEU A 561 28.10 33.02 9.78
C LEU A 561 28.52 34.39 10.34
N ARG A 562 27.57 35.06 11.01
CA ARG A 562 27.83 36.20 11.88
C ARG A 562 28.52 35.72 13.18
N ASN A 563 29.02 36.66 13.97
CA ASN A 563 29.68 36.36 15.25
C ASN A 563 28.77 35.62 16.26
N ASP A 564 27.46 35.77 16.13
CA ASP A 564 26.45 35.09 16.96
C ASP A 564 26.02 33.71 16.42
N GLY A 565 26.61 33.26 15.31
CA GLY A 565 26.30 31.97 14.67
C GLY A 565 25.12 32.01 13.69
N THR A 566 24.50 33.18 13.44
CA THR A 566 23.43 33.31 12.44
C THR A 566 23.99 33.38 11.01
N VAL A 567 23.30 32.76 10.05
CA VAL A 567 23.71 32.79 8.64
C VAL A 567 23.58 34.20 8.06
N VAL A 568 24.59 34.65 7.32
CA VAL A 568 24.62 35.97 6.69
C VAL A 568 23.79 35.99 5.41
N TYR A 569 22.71 36.77 5.42
CA TYR A 569 21.90 37.05 4.23
C TYR A 569 22.01 38.52 3.81
N PRO A 570 21.93 38.81 2.49
CA PRO A 570 21.46 40.11 2.06
C PRO A 570 20.01 40.35 2.50
N TRP A 571 19.60 41.62 2.55
CA TRP A 571 18.20 41.94 2.74
C TRP A 571 17.38 41.39 1.57
N HIS A 572 16.35 40.62 1.87
CA HIS A 572 15.53 39.94 0.87
C HIS A 572 14.08 39.83 1.32
N LYS A 573 13.21 39.48 0.37
CA LYS A 573 11.77 39.26 0.57
C LYS A 573 11.21 38.34 -0.52
N TRP A 574 10.08 37.70 -0.26
CA TRP A 574 9.16 37.31 -1.33
C TRP A 574 8.35 38.52 -1.76
N GLN A 575 8.23 38.73 -3.07
CA GLN A 575 7.39 39.76 -3.66
C GLN A 575 6.40 39.09 -4.61
N SER A 576 5.11 39.19 -4.30
CA SER A 576 4.06 38.75 -5.21
C SER A 576 3.92 39.71 -6.38
N GLY A 577 3.70 39.16 -7.58
CA GLY A 577 3.46 39.93 -8.78
C GLY A 577 2.02 40.45 -8.89
N ILE A 578 1.73 41.17 -9.98
CA ILE A 578 0.40 41.74 -10.23
C ILE A 578 -0.05 41.32 -11.64
N ASP A 579 -1.13 40.55 -11.71
CA ASP A 579 -1.89 40.26 -12.92
C ASP A 579 -3.19 41.08 -12.91
N ARG A 580 -3.19 42.20 -13.65
CA ARG A 580 -4.33 43.12 -13.72
C ARG A 580 -5.56 42.53 -14.41
N SER A 581 -5.47 41.34 -15.01
CA SER A 581 -6.62 40.67 -15.63
C SER A 581 -7.54 39.96 -14.63
N VAL A 582 -7.10 39.79 -13.38
CA VAL A 582 -7.87 39.10 -12.33
C VAL A 582 -7.93 39.91 -11.04
N ASN A 583 -9.00 39.70 -10.26
CA ASN A 583 -9.20 40.40 -9.00
C ASN A 583 -8.20 39.97 -7.94
N GLN A 584 -7.96 38.66 -7.82
CA GLN A 584 -7.03 38.09 -6.86
C GLN A 584 -6.40 36.83 -7.43
N SER A 585 -5.12 36.63 -7.12
CA SER A 585 -4.44 35.37 -7.33
C SER A 585 -3.29 35.25 -6.35
N PHE A 586 -3.23 34.14 -5.63
CA PHE A 586 -2.21 33.89 -4.60
C PHE A 586 -1.00 33.19 -5.19
N ASP A 587 0.18 33.68 -4.81
CA ASP A 587 1.36 32.85 -4.76
C ASP A 587 1.27 31.94 -3.53
N VAL A 588 1.68 30.68 -3.68
CA VAL A 588 1.83 29.72 -2.58
C VAL A 588 3.17 29.01 -2.74
N TRP A 589 4.00 29.06 -1.70
CA TRP A 589 5.33 28.46 -1.72
C TRP A 589 5.64 27.74 -0.40
N MET A 590 6.52 26.75 -0.47
CA MET A 590 7.11 26.10 0.69
C MET A 590 8.47 26.73 0.97
N VAL A 591 8.79 26.90 2.25
CA VAL A 591 10.12 27.26 2.75
C VAL A 591 10.74 26.00 3.36
N PHE A 592 11.99 25.73 3.01
CA PHE A 592 12.81 24.68 3.57
C PHE A 592 13.95 25.32 4.36
N GLU A 593 13.82 25.37 5.68
CA GLU A 593 14.80 25.93 6.61
C GLU A 593 15.77 24.84 7.04
N PHE A 594 16.87 24.69 6.31
CA PHE A 594 17.89 23.70 6.59
C PHE A 594 18.79 24.12 7.76
N ASN A 595 19.22 23.14 8.54
CA ASN A 595 20.27 23.33 9.53
C ASN A 595 21.56 23.80 8.83
N SER A 596 22.08 24.97 9.23
CA SER A 596 23.24 25.61 8.60
C SER A 596 24.52 24.78 8.70
N GLU A 597 24.67 23.98 9.75
CA GLU A 597 25.83 23.08 9.94
C GLU A 597 25.87 21.94 8.92
N LEU A 598 24.71 21.56 8.38
CA LEU A 598 24.55 20.51 7.38
C LEU A 598 24.50 21.06 5.94
N SER A 599 24.53 22.38 5.77
CA SER A 599 24.21 23.09 4.52
C SER A 599 25.44 23.44 3.68
N THR A 600 26.40 22.53 3.57
CA THR A 600 27.57 22.74 2.69
C THR A 600 27.17 22.50 1.24
N LEU A 601 27.32 23.48 0.37
CA LEU A 601 27.02 23.34 -1.05
C LEU A 601 27.96 22.30 -1.68
N PRO A 602 27.43 21.32 -2.42
CA PRO A 602 28.28 20.36 -3.11
C PRO A 602 29.10 21.10 -4.17
N THR A 603 30.41 20.82 -4.19
CA THR A 603 31.25 21.22 -5.31
C THR A 603 30.65 20.59 -6.55
N GLN A 604 30.20 21.41 -7.51
CA GLN A 604 29.67 20.89 -8.76
C GLN A 604 30.63 19.85 -9.31
N MET A 605 30.17 18.59 -9.39
CA MET A 605 30.86 17.59 -10.17
C MET A 605 30.71 18.06 -11.62
N LYS A 606 31.78 18.69 -12.13
CA LYS A 606 31.89 19.08 -13.54
C LYS A 606 31.66 17.90 -14.46
#